data_AF-A0A2V3IAV2-F1
#
_entry.id   AF-A0A2V3IAV2-F1
#
_cell.length_a   1.000
_cell.length_b   1.000
_cell.length_c   1.000
_cell.angle_alpha   90.00
_cell.angle_beta   90.00
_cell.angle_gamma   90.00
#
_symmetry.space_group_name_H-M   'P 1'
#
loop_
_entity.id
_entity.type
_entity.pdbx_description
1 polymer ?
#
loop_
_entity_poly.entity_id
_entity_poly.type
_entity_poly.pdbx_seq_one_letter_code
_entity_poly.pdbx_strand_id
1 'polypeptide(L)'
;TQVISSKAMVQRMTDYLKPSGFRIIPCLLLPSEKNSKSAEFLKIDWSDYKNNFLEFAHQIHDLAGDILISSPNDFKGAHEILSKLAT
;
A
#
# COMPACT_ATOMS: atom_id res chain seq x y z
N THR A 1 -3.42 5.64 10.38
CA THR A 1 -3.93 5.47 9.01
C THR A 1 -4.45 4.06 8.88
N GLN A 2 -5.54 3.84 8.13
CA GLN A 2 -6.01 2.48 7.83
C GLN A 2 -5.30 1.98 6.57
N VAL A 3 -5.04 0.67 6.49
CA VAL A 3 -4.47 0.07 5.29
C VAL A 3 -5.49 0.14 4.15
N ILE A 4 -5.04 0.53 2.97
CA ILE A 4 -5.88 0.70 1.78
C ILE A 4 -5.90 -0.56 0.92
N SER A 5 -7.06 -0.84 0.31
CA SER A 5 -7.27 -2.00 -0.56
C SER A 5 -7.38 -1.67 -2.05
N SER A 6 -7.60 -0.39 -2.42
CA SER A 6 -7.75 -0.02 -3.82
C SER A 6 -7.22 1.37 -4.16
N LYS A 7 -6.77 1.54 -5.42
CA LYS A 7 -6.32 2.82 -5.98
C LYS A 7 -7.42 3.88 -5.98
N ALA A 8 -8.65 3.49 -6.32
CA ALA A 8 -9.79 4.40 -6.37
C ALA A 8 -10.07 5.06 -5.02
N MET A 9 -9.88 4.33 -3.91
CA MET A 9 -9.99 4.88 -2.57
C MET A 9 -8.96 5.97 -2.32
N VAL A 10 -7.69 5.73 -2.69
CA VAL A 10 -6.61 6.71 -2.55
C VAL A 10 -6.87 7.94 -3.39
N GLN A 11 -7.27 7.75 -4.64
CA GLN A 11 -7.59 8.86 -5.55
C GLN A 11 -8.65 9.75 -4.91
N ARG A 12 -9.78 9.17 -4.49
CA ARG A 12 -10.88 9.92 -3.87
C ARG A 12 -10.45 10.68 -2.62
N MET A 13 -9.65 10.06 -1.75
CA MET A 13 -9.15 10.73 -0.55
C MET A 13 -8.18 11.86 -0.89
N THR A 14 -7.27 11.62 -1.83
CA THR A 14 -6.27 12.57 -2.28
C THR A 14 -6.94 13.80 -2.91
N ASP A 15 -7.90 13.59 -3.81
CA ASP A 15 -8.63 14.67 -4.48
C ASP A 15 -9.43 15.51 -3.49
N TYR A 16 -9.95 14.89 -2.43
CA TYR A 16 -10.71 15.60 -1.40
C TYR A 16 -9.82 16.39 -0.44
N LEU A 17 -8.69 15.82 0.01
CA LEU A 17 -7.90 16.36 1.10
C LEU A 17 -6.73 17.25 0.65
N LYS A 18 -6.09 16.96 -0.51
CA LYS A 18 -4.97 17.78 -1.02
C LYS A 18 -5.34 19.26 -1.22
N PRO A 19 -6.51 19.63 -1.76
CA PRO A 19 -6.88 21.04 -1.94
C PRO A 19 -6.95 21.83 -0.62
N SER A 20 -7.21 21.15 0.50
CA SER A 20 -7.21 21.74 1.85
C SER A 20 -5.82 21.73 2.52
N GLY A 21 -4.76 21.37 1.79
CA GLY A 21 -3.39 21.34 2.28
C GLY A 21 -3.02 20.10 3.09
N PHE A 22 -3.89 19.10 3.18
CA PHE A 22 -3.58 17.86 3.89
C PHE A 22 -2.73 16.93 3.03
N ARG A 23 -1.69 16.36 3.65
CA ARG A 23 -0.90 15.26 3.08
C ARG A 23 -1.46 13.92 3.56
N ILE A 24 -1.55 12.97 2.65
CA ILE A 24 -1.96 11.59 2.94
C ILE A 24 -0.76 10.68 2.72
N ILE A 25 -0.50 9.77 3.65
CA ILE A 25 0.47 8.70 3.50
C ILE A 25 -0.29 7.37 3.55
N PRO A 26 -0.67 6.79 2.40
CA PRO A 26 -1.42 5.55 2.38
C PRO A 26 -0.56 4.37 2.84
N CYS A 27 -1.16 3.47 3.61
CA CYS A 27 -0.50 2.27 4.13
C CYS A 27 -0.87 1.06 3.28
N LEU A 28 0.13 0.36 2.73
CA LEU A 28 -0.01 -0.82 1.88
C LEU A 28 0.44 -2.04 2.68
N LEU A 29 -0.41 -3.06 2.79
CA LEU A 29 0.01 -4.33 3.37
C LEU A 29 0.68 -5.16 2.27
N LEU A 30 1.92 -5.58 2.51
CA LEU A 30 2.67 -6.41 1.57
C LEU A 30 1.98 -7.77 1.40
N PRO A 31 1.59 -8.17 0.18
CA PRO A 31 1.01 -9.49 -0.07
C PRO A 31 2.06 -10.58 0.12
N SER A 32 1.83 -11.46 1.08
CA SER A 32 2.57 -12.71 1.21
C SER A 32 1.79 -13.71 2.06
N GLU A 33 2.15 -14.99 1.95
CA GLU A 33 1.59 -16.04 2.81
C GLU A 33 1.76 -15.71 4.30
N LYS A 34 2.88 -15.08 4.68
CA LYS A 34 3.15 -14.68 6.08
C LYS A 34 2.24 -13.54 6.57
N ASN A 35 1.74 -12.71 5.65
CA ASN A 35 0.87 -11.59 5.97
C ASN A 35 -0.63 -11.94 5.81
N SER A 36 -0.97 -13.15 5.36
CA SER A 36 -2.36 -13.59 5.12
C SER A 36 -3.28 -13.41 6.33
N LYS A 37 -2.84 -13.86 7.52
CA LYS A 37 -3.57 -13.67 8.78
C LYS A 37 -3.80 -12.20 9.12
N SER A 38 -2.84 -11.33 8.82
CA SER A 38 -2.98 -9.88 9.03
C SER A 38 -3.99 -9.28 8.07
N ALA A 39 -4.00 -9.71 6.80
CA ALA A 39 -5.00 -9.27 5.83
C ALA A 39 -6.42 -9.70 6.24
N GLU A 40 -6.59 -10.95 6.67
CA GLU A 40 -7.86 -11.47 7.18
C GLU A 40 -8.35 -10.67 8.40
N PHE A 41 -7.47 -10.48 9.38
CA PHE A 41 -7.80 -9.70 10.59
C PHE A 41 -8.22 -8.27 10.27
N LEU A 42 -7.54 -7.62 9.31
CA LEU A 42 -7.83 -6.26 8.88
C LEU A 42 -8.97 -6.18 7.84
N LYS A 43 -9.54 -7.32 7.42
CA LYS A 43 -10.55 -7.44 6.35
C LYS A 43 -10.11 -6.77 5.04
N ILE A 44 -8.86 -6.99 4.67
CA ILE A 44 -8.27 -6.43 3.46
C ILE A 44 -8.36 -7.47 2.36
N ASP A 45 -9.05 -7.07 1.29
CA ASP A 45 -8.92 -7.75 0.01
C ASP A 45 -7.76 -7.13 -0.77
N TRP A 46 -6.77 -7.94 -1.09
CA TRP A 46 -5.62 -7.56 -1.91
C TRP A 46 -5.60 -8.27 -3.26
N SER A 47 -6.70 -8.91 -3.66
CA SER A 47 -6.78 -9.67 -4.91
C SER A 47 -6.38 -8.83 -6.12
N ASP A 48 -6.67 -7.52 -6.07
CA ASP A 48 -6.33 -6.54 -7.10
C ASP A 48 -4.82 -6.31 -7.27
N TYR A 49 -4.01 -6.49 -6.21
CA TYR A 49 -2.59 -6.14 -6.23
C TYR A 49 -1.65 -7.26 -5.76
N LYS A 50 -2.16 -8.41 -5.31
CA LYS A 50 -1.37 -9.54 -4.78
C LYS A 50 -0.27 -9.97 -5.76
N ASN A 51 -0.58 -10.00 -7.05
CA ASN A 51 0.33 -10.49 -8.09
C ASN A 51 1.21 -9.37 -8.69
N ASN A 52 0.95 -8.10 -8.38
CA ASN A 52 1.66 -6.97 -8.97
C ASN A 52 1.82 -5.80 -7.98
N PHE A 53 2.35 -6.10 -6.80
CA PHE A 53 2.48 -5.14 -5.71
C PHE A 53 3.36 -3.94 -6.05
N LEU A 54 4.42 -4.12 -6.85
CA LEU A 54 5.32 -3.03 -7.24
C LEU A 54 4.60 -1.97 -8.07
N GLU A 55 3.88 -2.39 -9.11
CA GLU A 55 3.09 -1.47 -9.91
C GLU A 55 2.04 -0.76 -9.06
N PHE A 56 1.35 -1.51 -8.19
CA PHE A 56 0.40 -0.92 -7.25
C PHE A 56 1.06 0.14 -6.36
N ALA A 57 2.21 -0.16 -5.75
CA ALA A 57 2.94 0.79 -4.91
C ALA A 57 3.33 2.06 -5.67
N HIS A 58 3.82 1.94 -6.91
CA HIS A 58 4.12 3.09 -7.77
C HIS A 58 2.88 3.92 -8.08
N GLN A 59 1.78 3.27 -8.49
CA GLN A 59 0.53 3.96 -8.77
C GLN A 59 -0.01 4.73 -7.57
N ILE A 60 0.15 4.20 -6.35
CA ILE A 60 -0.30 4.88 -5.13
C ILE A 60 0.66 6.02 -4.75
N HIS A 61 1.96 5.82 -4.93
CA HIS A 61 2.96 6.87 -4.75
C HIS A 61 2.71 8.05 -5.71
N ASP A 62 2.41 7.81 -6.98
CA ASP A 62 2.12 8.87 -7.95
C ASP A 62 0.90 9.73 -7.53
N LEU A 63 -0.06 9.12 -6.85
CA LEU A 63 -1.23 9.81 -6.31
C LEU A 63 -0.91 10.60 -5.04
N ALA A 64 -0.26 9.98 -4.06
CA ALA A 64 -0.15 10.50 -2.70
C ALA A 64 1.19 11.21 -2.40
N GLY A 65 2.23 10.94 -3.19
CA GLY A 65 3.60 11.42 -3.00
C GLY A 65 4.43 10.53 -2.06
N ASP A 66 3.87 10.10 -0.94
CA ASP A 66 4.53 9.22 0.02
C ASP A 66 3.68 7.97 0.26
N ILE A 67 4.31 6.81 0.54
CA ILE A 67 3.64 5.57 0.91
C ILE A 67 4.28 4.92 2.14
N LEU A 68 3.49 4.18 2.90
CA LEU A 68 3.94 3.30 3.99
C LEU A 68 3.72 1.85 3.57
N ILE A 69 4.75 1.01 3.67
CA ILE A 69 4.63 -0.43 3.42
C ILE A 69 4.67 -1.17 4.77
N SER A 70 3.66 -1.98 5.05
CA SER A 70 3.55 -2.81 6.25
C SER A 70 3.80 -4.27 5.91
N SER A 71 4.69 -4.92 6.66
CA SER A 71 5.12 -6.31 6.45
C SER A 71 5.25 -7.05 7.79
N PRO A 72 4.18 -7.14 8.59
CA PRO A 72 4.24 -7.49 10.02
C PRO A 72 5.00 -8.77 10.32
N ASN A 73 5.00 -9.75 9.41
CA ASN A 73 5.70 -11.02 9.57
C ASN A 73 6.70 -11.32 8.44
N ASP A 74 7.01 -10.35 7.58
CA ASP A 74 7.77 -10.61 6.36
C ASP A 74 8.86 -9.57 6.04
N PHE A 75 9.85 -9.51 6.92
CA PHE A 75 11.02 -8.65 6.74
C PHE A 75 11.76 -8.92 5.41
N LYS A 76 11.93 -10.19 5.04
CA LYS A 76 12.62 -10.56 3.79
C LYS A 76 11.85 -10.06 2.57
N GLY A 77 10.54 -10.28 2.52
CA GLY A 77 9.69 -9.77 1.43
C GLY A 77 9.72 -8.24 1.35
N ALA A 78 9.73 -7.55 2.48
CA ALA A 78 9.85 -6.09 2.50
C ALA A 78 11.20 -5.62 1.93
N HIS A 79 12.30 -6.25 2.33
CA HIS A 79 13.63 -5.93 1.81
C HIS A 79 13.73 -6.14 0.30
N GLU A 80 13.18 -7.24 -0.23
CA GLU A 80 13.16 -7.53 -1.66
C GLU A 80 12.35 -6.48 -2.44
N ILE A 81 11.19 -6.06 -1.92
CA ILE A 81 10.38 -5.02 -2.55
C ILE A 81 11.07 -3.66 -2.51
N LEU A 82 11.58 -3.25 -1.34
CA LEU A 82 12.26 -1.97 -1.19
C LEU A 82 13.50 -1.87 -2.07
N SER A 83 14.24 -2.96 -2.23
CA SER A 83 15.41 -3.00 -3.13
C SER A 83 15.02 -2.75 -4.58
N LYS A 84 13.86 -3.26 -5.03
CA LYS A 84 13.34 -3.03 -6.38
C LYS A 84 12.78 -1.61 -6.58
N LEU A 85 12.22 -1.00 -5.53
CA LEU A 85 11.71 0.37 -5.58
C LEU A 85 12.83 1.42 -5.54
N ALA A 86 14.00 1.08 -5.02
CA ALA A 86 15.16 1.97 -4.94
C ALA A 86 15.98 2.02 -6.24
N THR A 87 15.55 1.30 -7.29
CA THR A 87 16.21 1.23 -8.60
C THR A 87 15.43 2.03 -9.62
#